data_AF-A0A7X3RFV2-F1
#
_entry.id   AF-A0A7X3RFV2-F1
#
_cell.length_a   1.000
_cell.length_b   1.000
_cell.length_c   1.000
_cell.angle_alpha   90.00
_cell.angle_beta   90.00
_cell.angle_gamma   90.00
#
_symmetry.space_group_name_H-M   'P 1'
#
loop_
_entity.id
_entity.type
_entity.pdbx_description
1 polymer ?
#
loop_
_entity_poly.entity_id
_entity_poly.type
_entity_poly.pdbx_seq_one_letter_code
_entity_poly.pdbx_strand_id
1 'polypeptide(L)'
;MKYPIDVFREGNFSFGVPLPGLLIAVLLVALIAATIWSYRTTHGRIQRGFRGFLIFLRAVVLCLLAFCLLKPFLTIYQTNPDDSYLLVMVDQSKSMQITDTANSETRMQRVNNLLFTDGDGLLEQLNAKFKVRLFAFDTTAKRIPSEPLTNAEGESTDIPEALNEALDDLQGIPLSGAVLLTDGVDRSGADTTKFAMQMRERKLPIHTVGVGSEAGTPDLEIVKLDVPRT
;
A
#
# COMPACT_ATOMS: atom_id res chain seq x y z
N MET A 1 14.67 17.46 -17.58
CA MET A 1 13.33 17.20 -18.16
C MET A 1 12.78 15.98 -17.45
N LYS A 2 11.87 16.18 -16.49
CA LYS A 2 11.61 15.22 -15.39
C LYS A 2 10.29 14.47 -15.52
N TYR A 3 9.76 14.28 -16.74
CA TYR A 3 8.56 13.48 -16.97
C TYR A 3 8.62 12.81 -18.35
N PRO A 4 8.55 11.47 -18.45
CA PRO A 4 8.44 10.75 -19.71
C PRO A 4 7.05 10.96 -20.34
N ILE A 5 7.01 10.98 -21.67
CA ILE A 5 5.83 11.30 -22.50
C ILE A 5 4.73 10.23 -22.39
N ASP A 6 5.04 9.06 -21.87
CA ASP A 6 4.11 7.94 -21.71
C ASP A 6 3.01 8.18 -20.65
N VAL A 7 3.22 9.13 -19.73
CA VAL A 7 2.26 9.49 -18.66
C VAL A 7 0.97 10.13 -19.20
N PHE A 8 0.98 10.63 -20.44
CA PHE A 8 -0.19 11.26 -21.05
C PHE A 8 -1.21 10.27 -21.64
N ARG A 9 -0.91 8.96 -21.66
CA ARG A 9 -1.76 7.96 -22.32
C ARG A 9 -2.94 7.46 -21.46
N GLU A 10 -2.89 7.66 -20.15
CA GLU A 10 -3.90 7.18 -19.18
C GLU A 10 -4.65 8.31 -18.45
N GLY A 11 -4.55 9.55 -18.94
CA GLY A 11 -5.26 10.68 -18.36
C GLY A 11 -6.76 10.64 -18.67
N ASN A 12 -7.58 10.31 -17.67
CA ASN A 12 -9.03 10.50 -17.77
C ASN A 12 -9.38 11.98 -17.62
N PHE A 13 -9.89 12.60 -18.70
CA PHE A 13 -10.42 13.96 -18.66
C PHE A 13 -11.61 14.04 -17.70
N SER A 14 -11.40 14.65 -16.55
CA SER A 14 -12.43 14.87 -15.54
C SER A 14 -12.63 16.36 -15.32
N PHE A 15 -13.88 16.79 -15.20
CA PHE A 15 -14.23 18.19 -14.95
C PHE A 15 -14.48 18.39 -13.45
N GLY A 16 -14.07 19.54 -12.89
CA GLY A 16 -14.13 19.81 -11.43
C GLY A 16 -15.54 20.02 -10.89
N VAL A 17 -16.54 19.93 -11.76
CA VAL A 17 -17.95 20.07 -11.45
C VAL A 17 -18.58 18.69 -11.71
N PRO A 18 -19.39 18.12 -10.79
CA PRO A 18 -20.04 16.83 -10.98
C PRO A 18 -21.25 16.95 -11.95
N LEU A 19 -21.07 17.69 -13.04
CA LEU A 19 -22.03 17.80 -14.11
C LEU A 19 -21.62 16.82 -15.21
N PRO A 20 -22.53 15.96 -15.71
CA PRO A 20 -22.24 15.12 -16.85
C PRO A 20 -21.77 16.00 -18.03
N GLY A 21 -20.71 15.59 -18.72
CA GLY A 21 -20.08 16.36 -19.82
C GLY A 21 -21.05 16.77 -20.94
N LEU A 22 -22.19 16.09 -21.04
CA LEU A 22 -23.30 16.43 -21.93
C LEU A 22 -23.93 17.79 -21.60
N LEU A 23 -24.13 18.14 -20.31
CA LEU A 23 -24.69 19.43 -19.90
C LEU A 23 -23.78 20.60 -20.27
N ILE A 24 -22.47 20.39 -20.19
CA ILE A 24 -21.45 21.34 -20.64
C ILE A 24 -21.57 21.58 -22.14
N ALA A 25 -21.65 20.50 -22.92
CA ALA A 25 -21.81 20.58 -24.37
C ALA A 25 -23.11 21.32 -24.74
N VAL A 26 -24.21 21.04 -24.03
CA VAL A 26 -25.50 21.71 -24.22
C VAL A 26 -25.42 23.20 -23.91
N LEU A 27 -24.74 23.60 -22.82
CA LEU A 27 -24.56 25.02 -22.47
C LEU A 27 -23.77 25.77 -23.54
N LEU A 28 -22.68 25.17 -24.05
CA LEU A 28 -21.88 25.75 -25.13
C LEU A 28 -22.70 25.90 -26.42
N VAL A 29 -23.44 24.87 -26.80
CA VAL A 29 -24.33 24.91 -27.98
C VAL A 29 -25.42 25.96 -27.79
N ALA A 30 -26.00 26.10 -26.60
CA ALA A 30 -27.01 27.09 -26.30
C ALA A 30 -26.49 28.53 -26.40
N LEU A 31 -25.25 28.80 -25.94
CA LEU A 31 -24.61 30.12 -26.06
C LEU A 31 -24.31 30.47 -27.52
N ILE A 32 -23.84 29.51 -28.31
CA ILE A 32 -23.61 29.68 -29.75
C ILE A 32 -24.95 29.94 -30.47
N ALA A 33 -25.99 29.16 -30.16
CA ALA A 33 -27.32 29.32 -30.73
C ALA A 33 -27.96 30.67 -30.36
N ALA A 34 -27.83 31.11 -29.10
CA ALA A 34 -28.31 32.43 -28.64
C ALA A 34 -27.59 33.58 -29.37
N THR A 35 -26.29 33.43 -29.64
CA THR A 35 -25.51 34.40 -30.41
C THR A 35 -26.00 34.49 -31.86
N ILE A 36 -26.26 33.34 -32.50
CA ILE A 36 -26.81 33.26 -33.86
C ILE A 36 -28.26 33.77 -33.91
N TRP A 37 -29.06 33.53 -32.87
CA TRP A 37 -30.45 33.98 -32.81
C TRP A 37 -30.55 35.49 -32.60
N SER A 38 -29.77 36.05 -31.68
CA SER A 38 -29.66 37.51 -31.48
C SER A 38 -29.24 38.24 -32.76
N TYR A 39 -28.43 37.59 -33.61
CA TYR A 39 -28.08 38.09 -34.94
C TYR A 39 -29.26 38.18 -35.90
N ARG A 40 -30.13 37.17 -35.93
CA ARG A 40 -31.32 37.17 -36.81
C ARG A 40 -32.33 38.25 -36.43
N THR A 41 -32.39 38.62 -35.15
CA THR A 41 -33.39 39.57 -34.64
C THR A 41 -32.96 41.03 -34.79
N THR A 42 -31.68 41.32 -35.08
CA THR A 42 -31.19 42.71 -35.18
C THR A 42 -31.09 43.18 -36.64
N HIS A 43 -31.99 44.07 -37.06
CA HIS A 43 -31.94 44.79 -38.35
C HIS A 43 -31.09 46.07 -38.23
N GLY A 44 -29.90 46.10 -38.84
CA GLY A 44 -29.03 47.28 -38.89
C GLY A 44 -28.11 47.29 -40.12
N ARG A 45 -27.89 48.48 -40.71
CA ARG A 45 -27.13 48.75 -41.94
C ARG A 45 -25.60 48.64 -41.76
N ILE A 46 -25.09 47.44 -41.48
CA ILE A 46 -23.64 47.17 -41.39
C ILE A 46 -23.24 46.17 -42.49
N GLN A 47 -22.07 46.39 -43.11
CA GLN A 47 -21.49 45.52 -44.13
C GLN A 47 -21.40 44.07 -43.62
N ARG A 48 -22.00 43.14 -44.37
CA ARG A 48 -22.28 41.76 -43.94
C ARG A 48 -21.04 40.98 -43.44
N GLY A 49 -19.86 41.25 -44.00
CA GLY A 49 -18.60 40.59 -43.64
C GLY A 49 -18.06 41.00 -42.26
N PHE A 50 -18.01 42.30 -41.96
CA PHE A 50 -17.50 42.79 -40.68
C PHE A 50 -18.40 42.39 -39.50
N ARG A 51 -19.70 42.27 -39.77
CA ARG A 51 -20.69 41.79 -38.80
C ARG A 51 -20.45 40.32 -38.41
N GLY A 52 -20.13 39.46 -39.38
CA GLY A 52 -19.78 38.05 -39.13
C GLY A 52 -18.52 37.92 -38.28
N PHE A 53 -17.50 38.75 -38.55
CA PHE A 53 -16.24 38.73 -37.81
C PHE A 53 -16.41 39.11 -36.33
N LEU A 54 -17.15 40.18 -36.02
CA LEU A 54 -17.42 40.59 -34.63
C LEU A 54 -18.20 39.53 -33.84
N ILE A 55 -19.08 38.78 -34.50
CA ILE A 55 -19.87 37.71 -33.88
C ILE A 55 -19.00 36.50 -33.60
N PHE A 56 -18.16 36.10 -34.56
CA PHE A 56 -17.19 35.04 -34.37
C PHE A 56 -16.28 35.36 -33.18
N LEU A 57 -15.76 36.58 -33.10
CA LEU A 57 -14.93 37.02 -31.98
C LEU A 57 -15.67 36.94 -30.64
N ARG A 58 -16.95 37.36 -30.59
CA ARG A 58 -17.78 37.28 -29.37
C ARG A 58 -18.07 35.84 -28.95
N ALA A 59 -18.34 34.95 -29.90
CA ALA A 59 -18.55 33.53 -29.64
C ALA A 59 -17.26 32.87 -29.11
N VAL A 60 -16.10 33.21 -29.69
CA VAL A 60 -14.80 32.72 -29.22
C VAL A 60 -14.53 33.17 -27.79
N VAL A 61 -14.78 34.45 -27.45
CA VAL A 61 -14.60 34.96 -26.09
C VAL A 61 -15.53 34.26 -25.10
N LEU A 62 -16.80 34.05 -25.45
CA LEU A 62 -17.74 33.31 -24.59
C LEU A 62 -17.34 31.84 -24.40
N CYS A 63 -16.87 31.18 -25.45
CA CYS A 63 -16.34 29.82 -25.37
C CYS A 63 -15.09 29.73 -24.47
N LEU A 64 -14.17 30.69 -24.60
CA LEU A 64 -12.97 30.75 -23.76
C LEU A 64 -13.31 31.02 -22.29
N LEU A 65 -14.25 31.93 -22.02
CA LEU A 65 -14.74 32.19 -20.67
C LEU A 65 -15.40 30.96 -20.07
N ALA A 66 -16.24 30.26 -20.84
CA ALA A 66 -16.84 29.00 -20.41
C ALA A 66 -15.75 27.96 -20.11
N PHE A 67 -14.77 27.78 -21.01
CA PHE A 67 -13.67 26.85 -20.81
C PHE A 67 -12.85 27.17 -19.54
N CYS A 68 -12.54 28.44 -19.29
CA CYS A 68 -11.87 28.87 -18.05
C CYS A 68 -12.73 28.62 -16.80
N LEU A 69 -14.05 28.84 -16.89
CA LEU A 69 -14.98 28.57 -15.79
C LEU A 69 -15.09 27.08 -15.46
N LEU A 70 -14.94 26.23 -16.48
CA LEU A 70 -14.97 24.77 -16.34
C LEU A 70 -13.74 24.19 -15.66
N LYS A 71 -12.70 25.01 -15.44
CA LYS A 71 -11.49 24.67 -14.69
C LYS A 71 -10.96 23.28 -15.07
N PRO A 72 -10.57 23.08 -16.35
CA PRO A 72 -10.07 21.79 -16.80
C PRO A 72 -8.79 21.49 -16.02
N PHE A 73 -8.82 20.40 -15.28
CA PHE A 73 -7.66 19.97 -14.52
C PHE A 73 -7.35 18.54 -14.91
N LEU A 74 -6.08 18.29 -15.21
CA LEU A 74 -5.60 16.96 -15.53
C LEU A 74 -5.26 16.28 -14.20
N THR A 75 -6.06 15.31 -13.79
CA THR A 75 -5.74 14.51 -12.60
C THR A 75 -4.82 13.38 -13.02
N ILE A 76 -3.55 13.45 -12.61
CA ILE A 76 -2.61 12.35 -12.75
C ILE A 76 -2.53 11.68 -11.39
N TYR A 77 -3.11 10.48 -11.25
CA TYR A 77 -2.97 9.68 -10.05
C TYR A 77 -1.58 9.05 -10.04
N GLN A 78 -0.65 9.61 -9.27
CA GLN A 78 0.58 8.91 -8.91
C GLN A 78 0.38 8.28 -7.53
N THR A 79 0.26 6.96 -7.46
CA THR A 79 0.52 6.20 -6.23
C THR A 79 2.02 6.31 -5.97
N ASN A 80 2.42 7.30 -5.17
CA ASN A 80 3.80 7.43 -4.75
C ASN A 80 4.08 6.32 -3.72
N PRO A 81 5.02 5.38 -3.97
CA PRO A 81 5.37 4.35 -2.99
C PRO A 81 5.91 4.92 -1.67
N ASP A 82 6.25 6.22 -1.66
CA ASP A 82 6.73 6.96 -0.51
C ASP A 82 5.74 7.09 0.67
N ASP A 83 4.45 6.84 0.47
CA ASP A 83 3.41 6.99 1.51
C ASP A 83 2.92 5.66 2.10
N SER A 84 3.50 4.52 1.72
CA SER A 84 3.09 3.20 2.20
C SER A 84 4.19 2.53 3.01
N TYR A 85 3.95 2.37 4.31
CA TYR A 85 4.87 1.67 5.22
C TYR A 85 4.47 0.22 5.38
N LEU A 86 5.45 -0.67 5.43
CA LEU A 86 5.23 -2.10 5.65
C LEU A 86 5.98 -2.54 6.91
N LEU A 87 5.25 -3.12 7.86
CA LEU A 87 5.85 -3.74 9.03
C LEU A 87 6.30 -5.16 8.65
N VAL A 88 7.56 -5.51 8.91
CA VAL A 88 8.09 -6.87 8.76
C VAL A 88 8.61 -7.31 10.11
N MET A 89 8.04 -8.37 10.65
CA MET A 89 8.34 -8.93 11.96
C MET A 89 8.98 -10.30 11.81
N VAL A 90 10.13 -10.50 12.46
CA VAL A 90 10.89 -11.75 12.42
C VAL A 90 10.94 -12.37 13.81
N ASP A 91 10.54 -13.62 13.90
CA ASP A 91 10.57 -14.40 15.13
C ASP A 91 12.03 -14.69 15.54
N GLN A 92 12.37 -14.40 16.79
CA GLN A 92 13.69 -14.57 17.41
C GLN A 92 13.65 -15.60 18.56
N SER A 93 12.63 -16.46 18.60
CA SER A 93 12.50 -17.51 19.60
C SER A 93 13.54 -18.62 19.45
N LYS A 94 13.83 -19.36 20.54
CA LYS A 94 14.81 -20.47 20.57
C LYS A 94 14.53 -21.55 19.53
N SER A 95 13.27 -21.77 19.13
CA SER A 95 12.93 -22.75 18.09
C SER A 95 13.43 -22.36 16.71
N MET A 96 13.73 -21.08 16.47
CA MET A 96 14.34 -20.63 15.23
C MET A 96 15.82 -21.03 15.08
N GLN A 97 16.45 -21.53 16.15
CA GLN A 97 17.78 -22.15 16.10
C GLN A 97 17.75 -23.61 15.62
N ILE A 98 16.57 -24.22 15.53
CA ILE A 98 16.43 -25.64 15.14
C ILE A 98 16.82 -25.81 13.66
N THR A 99 17.50 -26.91 13.37
CA THR A 99 17.93 -27.32 12.03
C THR A 99 17.00 -28.41 11.48
N ASP A 100 15.93 -28.03 10.78
CA ASP A 100 14.92 -29.00 10.29
C ASP A 100 15.02 -29.36 8.82
N THR A 101 16.11 -28.96 8.16
CA THR A 101 16.28 -29.23 6.73
C THR A 101 17.58 -29.94 6.42
N ALA A 102 17.56 -30.66 5.30
CA ALA A 102 18.65 -31.52 4.84
C ALA A 102 20.01 -30.80 4.76
N ASN A 103 20.02 -29.47 4.62
CA ASN A 103 21.23 -28.66 4.53
C ASN A 103 21.84 -28.29 5.89
N SER A 104 21.29 -28.75 7.03
CA SER A 104 21.76 -28.40 8.38
C SER A 104 21.74 -26.90 8.69
N GLU A 105 21.00 -26.11 7.92
CA GLU A 105 20.77 -24.68 8.16
C GLU A 105 19.72 -24.50 9.26
N THR A 106 19.90 -23.49 10.11
CA THR A 106 18.90 -23.11 11.11
C THR A 106 17.73 -22.39 10.43
N ARG A 107 16.53 -22.43 11.04
CA ARG A 107 15.37 -21.65 10.58
C ARG A 107 15.71 -20.15 10.46
N MET A 108 16.47 -19.59 11.41
CA MET A 108 16.99 -18.21 11.33
C MET A 108 17.87 -17.95 10.13
N GLN A 109 18.80 -18.86 9.82
CA GLN A 109 19.67 -18.73 8.65
C GLN A 109 18.85 -18.72 7.35
N ARG A 110 17.80 -19.54 7.27
CA ARG A 110 16.86 -19.50 6.15
C ARG A 110 16.15 -18.15 6.04
N VAL A 111 15.66 -17.60 7.15
CA VAL A 111 15.02 -16.28 7.14
C VAL A 111 16.00 -15.21 6.68
N ASN A 112 17.23 -15.24 7.20
CA ASN A 112 18.26 -14.29 6.78
C ASN A 112 18.59 -14.40 5.29
N ASN A 113 18.70 -15.63 4.78
CA ASN A 113 18.90 -15.86 3.35
C ASN A 113 17.72 -15.30 2.54
N LEU A 114 16.47 -15.57 2.94
CA LEU A 114 15.28 -15.03 2.24
C LEU A 114 15.20 -13.50 2.27
N LEU A 115 15.53 -12.87 3.40
CA LEU A 115 15.42 -11.42 3.57
C LEU A 115 16.59 -10.66 2.94
N PHE A 116 17.81 -11.15 3.12
CA PHE A 116 19.06 -10.42 2.84
C PHE A 116 19.90 -11.02 1.71
N THR A 117 19.35 -11.90 0.85
CA THR A 117 20.07 -12.36 -0.35
C THR A 117 20.47 -11.16 -1.22
N ASP A 118 21.74 -11.09 -1.60
CA ASP A 118 22.27 -10.02 -2.44
C ASP A 118 21.60 -10.01 -3.82
N GLY A 119 20.92 -8.91 -4.16
CA GLY A 119 20.32 -8.65 -5.48
C GLY A 119 18.95 -9.27 -5.75
N ASP A 120 18.48 -10.19 -4.90
CA ASP A 120 17.13 -10.78 -5.00
C ASP A 120 16.44 -10.99 -3.63
N GLY A 121 16.97 -10.35 -2.58
CA GLY A 121 16.43 -10.44 -1.24
C GLY A 121 15.03 -9.85 -1.16
N LEU A 122 14.15 -10.51 -0.41
CA LEU A 122 12.78 -10.05 -0.20
C LEU A 122 12.75 -8.62 0.34
N LEU A 123 13.71 -8.24 1.18
CA LEU A 123 13.79 -6.90 1.74
C LEU A 123 14.05 -5.81 0.68
N GLU A 124 14.86 -6.09 -0.33
CA GLU A 124 15.16 -5.14 -1.41
C GLU A 124 13.93 -4.96 -2.31
N GLN A 125 13.28 -6.07 -2.67
CA GLN A 125 12.04 -6.05 -3.46
C GLN A 125 10.90 -5.32 -2.73
N LEU A 126 10.78 -5.51 -1.41
CA LEU A 126 9.81 -4.79 -0.58
C LEU A 126 10.17 -3.31 -0.45
N ASN A 127 11.45 -2.97 -0.25
CA ASN A 127 11.90 -1.57 -0.18
C ASN A 127 11.72 -0.80 -1.49
N ALA A 128 11.71 -1.48 -2.64
CA ALA A 128 11.41 -0.84 -3.93
C ALA A 128 9.96 -0.34 -4.04
N LYS A 129 9.02 -0.90 -3.26
CA LYS A 129 7.58 -0.57 -3.29
C LYS A 129 7.05 0.06 -2.01
N PHE A 130 7.67 -0.21 -0.87
CA PHE A 130 7.21 0.18 0.46
C PHE A 130 8.38 0.65 1.32
N LYS A 131 8.11 1.53 2.29
CA LYS A 131 9.09 1.85 3.34
C LYS A 131 9.03 0.77 4.42
N VAL A 132 9.94 -0.20 4.37
CA VAL A 132 9.94 -1.32 5.32
C VAL A 132 10.40 -0.88 6.70
N ARG A 133 9.74 -1.43 7.74
CA ARG A 133 10.10 -1.31 9.15
C ARG A 133 10.30 -2.72 9.69
N LEU A 134 11.55 -3.07 9.96
CA LEU A 134 11.94 -4.37 10.47
C LEU A 134 11.91 -4.39 12.00
N PHE A 135 11.27 -5.42 12.54
CA PHE A 135 11.23 -5.74 13.95
C PHE A 135 11.61 -7.21 14.14
N ALA A 136 12.39 -7.49 15.18
CA ALA A 136 12.51 -8.84 15.72
C ALA A 136 11.55 -8.96 16.91
N PHE A 137 10.96 -10.14 17.10
CA PHE A 137 10.08 -10.38 18.23
C PHE A 137 10.30 -11.73 18.89
N ASP A 138 10.06 -11.75 20.20
CA ASP A 138 9.94 -12.93 21.04
C ASP A 138 8.66 -12.80 21.90
N THR A 139 8.80 -12.41 23.16
CA THR A 139 7.73 -11.85 24.00
C THR A 139 7.50 -10.36 23.75
N THR A 140 8.51 -9.65 23.25
CA THR A 140 8.47 -8.19 23.01
C THR A 140 8.94 -7.89 21.60
N ALA A 141 8.49 -6.79 21.02
CA ALA A 141 8.94 -6.34 19.71
C ALA A 141 10.06 -5.31 19.83
N LYS A 142 11.18 -5.58 19.15
CA LYS A 142 12.34 -4.70 19.09
C LYS A 142 12.63 -4.32 17.65
N ARG A 143 12.79 -3.02 17.41
CA ARG A 143 13.19 -2.53 16.09
C ARG A 143 14.63 -2.92 15.79
N ILE A 144 14.85 -3.47 14.60
CA ILE A 144 16.17 -3.93 14.15
C ILE A 144 16.64 -3.16 12.91
N PRO A 145 17.97 -3.01 12.71
CA PRO A 145 18.51 -2.53 11.46
C PRO A 145 18.26 -3.55 10.33
N SER A 146 18.46 -3.10 9.08
CA SER A 146 18.39 -3.96 7.89
C SER A 146 19.61 -4.88 7.77
N GLU A 147 19.91 -5.62 8.83
CA GLU A 147 21.06 -6.53 8.91
C GLU A 147 20.61 -7.93 9.35
N PRO A 148 21.35 -9.00 8.96
CA PRO A 148 21.05 -10.36 9.35
C PRO A 148 21.01 -10.56 10.87
N LEU A 149 19.99 -11.27 11.35
CA LEU A 149 19.84 -11.61 12.77
C LEU A 149 20.69 -12.82 13.13
N THR A 150 21.63 -12.68 14.07
CA THR A 150 22.59 -13.75 14.38
C THR A 150 22.17 -14.63 15.56
N ASN A 151 21.41 -14.11 16.53
CA ASN A 151 21.04 -14.85 17.74
C ASN A 151 19.52 -14.91 17.90
N ALA A 152 18.95 -16.09 18.15
CA ALA A 152 17.54 -16.27 18.48
C ALA A 152 17.37 -16.86 19.89
N GLU A 153 17.41 -15.99 20.90
CA GLU A 153 17.48 -16.39 22.32
C GLU A 153 16.14 -16.31 23.06
N GLY A 154 15.06 -15.89 22.39
CA GLY A 154 13.76 -15.68 22.99
C GLY A 154 13.17 -16.96 23.60
N GLU A 155 12.77 -16.90 24.87
CA GLU A 155 12.29 -18.09 25.61
C GLU A 155 10.82 -18.43 25.32
N SER A 156 10.04 -17.43 24.92
CA SER A 156 8.62 -17.56 24.60
C SER A 156 8.29 -16.66 23.42
N THR A 157 7.18 -16.97 22.75
CA THR A 157 6.67 -16.23 21.61
C THR A 157 5.28 -15.72 21.99
N ASP A 158 5.10 -14.40 22.04
CA ASP A 158 3.80 -13.77 22.26
C ASP A 158 3.48 -12.90 21.04
N ILE A 159 2.80 -13.50 20.06
CA ILE A 159 2.52 -12.82 18.78
C ILE A 159 1.58 -11.62 18.99
N PRO A 160 0.48 -11.74 19.75
CA PRO A 160 -0.43 -10.62 19.96
C PRO A 160 0.21 -9.41 20.64
N GLU A 161 0.96 -9.64 21.72
CA GLU A 161 1.60 -8.55 22.47
C GLU A 161 2.70 -7.90 21.65
N ALA A 162 3.58 -8.69 21.03
CA ALA A 162 4.66 -8.16 20.20
C ALA A 162 4.12 -7.36 19.00
N LEU A 163 3.04 -7.82 18.35
CA LEU A 163 2.46 -7.06 17.24
C LEU A 163 1.82 -5.77 17.73
N ASN A 164 1.13 -5.76 18.88
CA ASN A 164 0.59 -4.52 19.45
C ASN A 164 1.72 -3.54 19.82
N GLU A 165 2.80 -4.01 20.43
CA GLU A 165 3.96 -3.18 20.78
C GLU A 165 4.62 -2.57 19.53
N ALA A 166 4.78 -3.36 18.46
CA ALA A 166 5.29 -2.86 17.19
C ALA A 166 4.35 -1.82 16.55
N LEU A 167 3.04 -2.02 16.64
CA LEU A 167 2.05 -1.05 16.15
C LEU A 167 2.04 0.24 16.98
N ASP A 168 2.30 0.12 18.29
CA ASP A 168 2.41 1.26 19.19
C ASP A 168 3.66 2.10 18.91
N ASP A 169 4.81 1.49 18.64
CA ASP A 169 6.03 2.20 18.19
C ASP A 169 5.83 2.88 16.82
N LEU A 170 4.96 2.33 15.99
CA LEU A 170 4.63 2.85 14.65
C LEU A 170 3.39 3.77 14.64
N GLN A 171 2.93 4.24 15.80
CA GLN A 171 1.80 5.18 15.86
C GLN A 171 2.04 6.44 15.01
N GLY A 172 1.03 6.82 14.24
CA GLY A 172 1.09 7.96 13.33
C GLY A 172 1.75 7.66 11.98
N ILE A 173 2.24 6.43 11.75
CA ILE A 173 2.75 5.99 10.46
C ILE A 173 1.64 5.26 9.69
N PRO A 174 1.34 5.63 8.43
CA PRO A 174 0.32 4.93 7.64
C PRO A 174 0.86 3.56 7.19
N LEU A 175 0.53 2.53 7.98
CA LEU A 175 0.87 1.15 7.67
C LEU A 175 -0.11 0.56 6.65
N SER A 176 0.45 0.02 5.57
CA SER A 176 -0.32 -0.67 4.52
C SER A 176 -0.53 -2.16 4.84
N GLY A 177 0.25 -2.71 5.77
CA GLY A 177 0.16 -4.10 6.19
C GLY A 177 1.31 -4.53 7.09
N ALA A 178 1.23 -5.76 7.58
CA ALA A 178 2.28 -6.43 8.35
C ALA A 178 2.62 -7.80 7.74
N VAL A 179 3.90 -8.16 7.74
CA VAL A 179 4.41 -9.48 7.37
C VAL A 179 5.06 -10.12 8.59
N LEU A 180 4.62 -11.31 8.97
CA LEU A 180 5.12 -12.06 10.12
C LEU A 180 5.90 -13.28 9.63
N LEU A 181 7.17 -13.40 9.99
CA LEU A 181 8.01 -14.56 9.70
C LEU A 181 8.20 -15.34 11.01
N THR A 182 7.57 -16.50 11.13
CA THR A 182 7.57 -17.31 12.37
C THR A 182 7.44 -18.79 12.03
N ASP A 183 7.82 -19.67 12.95
CA ASP A 183 7.53 -21.09 12.87
C ASP A 183 6.09 -21.46 13.29
N GLY A 184 5.30 -20.47 13.73
CA GLY A 184 3.87 -20.58 13.98
C GLY A 184 3.49 -20.96 15.42
N VAL A 185 4.46 -21.08 16.34
CA VAL A 185 4.19 -21.42 17.73
C VAL A 185 3.92 -20.15 18.55
N ASP A 186 2.67 -19.93 18.94
CA ASP A 186 2.28 -18.87 19.88
C ASP A 186 2.08 -19.42 21.30
N ARG A 187 2.64 -18.72 22.30
CA ARG A 187 2.55 -19.05 23.73
C ARG A 187 1.83 -17.98 24.56
N SER A 188 1.24 -16.97 23.92
CA SER A 188 0.46 -15.92 24.59
C SER A 188 -0.73 -16.45 25.42
N GLY A 189 -1.28 -17.61 25.04
CA GLY A 189 -2.52 -18.15 25.59
C GLY A 189 -3.77 -17.34 25.18
N ALA A 190 -3.61 -16.33 24.32
CA ALA A 190 -4.68 -15.51 23.80
C ALA A 190 -5.42 -16.22 22.65
N ASP A 191 -6.67 -15.80 22.44
CA ASP A 191 -7.47 -16.26 21.31
C ASP A 191 -7.01 -15.55 20.02
N THR A 192 -6.17 -16.23 19.25
CA THR A 192 -5.62 -15.74 17.97
C THR A 192 -6.70 -15.37 16.96
N THR A 193 -7.88 -16.00 17.03
CA THR A 193 -9.00 -15.68 16.13
C THR A 193 -9.59 -14.31 16.47
N LYS A 194 -9.79 -14.03 17.75
CA LYS A 194 -10.24 -12.70 18.21
C LYS A 194 -9.22 -11.63 17.87
N PHE A 195 -7.94 -11.92 18.06
CA PHE A 195 -6.86 -11.00 17.70
C PHE A 195 -6.85 -10.69 16.20
N ALA A 196 -6.99 -11.70 15.34
CA ALA A 196 -7.08 -11.52 13.89
C ALA A 196 -8.31 -10.67 13.49
N MET A 197 -9.45 -10.86 14.16
CA MET A 197 -10.63 -10.02 13.94
C MET A 197 -10.39 -8.55 14.30
N GLN A 198 -9.73 -8.29 15.44
CA GLN A 198 -9.36 -6.93 15.85
C GLN A 198 -8.45 -6.24 14.81
N MET A 199 -7.48 -6.97 14.27
CA MET A 199 -6.58 -6.44 13.23
C MET A 199 -7.29 -6.17 11.91
N ARG A 200 -8.29 -7.00 11.57
CA ARG A 200 -9.17 -6.76 10.42
C ARG A 200 -10.02 -5.50 10.58
N GLU A 201 -10.54 -5.23 11.78
CA GLU A 201 -11.28 -3.99 12.08
C GLU A 201 -10.39 -2.75 11.94
N ARG A 202 -9.11 -2.87 12.32
CA ARG A 202 -8.07 -1.85 12.09
C ARG A 202 -7.66 -1.70 10.62
N LYS A 203 -8.22 -2.52 9.71
CA LYS A 203 -7.88 -2.59 8.28
C LYS A 203 -6.38 -2.86 8.03
N LEU A 204 -5.74 -3.57 8.95
CA LEU A 204 -4.34 -3.95 8.82
C LEU A 204 -4.26 -5.40 8.30
N PRO A 205 -3.95 -5.63 7.02
CA PRO A 205 -3.73 -6.99 6.52
C PRO A 205 -2.44 -7.56 7.14
N ILE A 206 -2.54 -8.78 7.67
CA ILE A 206 -1.40 -9.53 8.23
C ILE A 206 -1.11 -10.71 7.31
N HIS A 207 0.11 -10.77 6.81
CA HIS A 207 0.61 -11.87 5.99
C HIS A 207 1.59 -12.70 6.80
N THR A 208 1.35 -14.00 6.94
CA THR A 208 2.21 -14.90 7.70
C THR A 208 3.05 -15.76 6.76
N VAL A 209 4.35 -15.85 7.03
CA VAL A 209 5.31 -16.72 6.37
C VAL A 209 5.80 -17.75 7.39
N GLY A 210 5.35 -18.99 7.23
CA GLY A 210 5.76 -20.11 8.07
C GLY A 210 7.19 -20.55 7.75
N VAL A 211 8.03 -20.64 8.78
CA VAL A 211 9.43 -21.09 8.65
C VAL A 211 9.61 -22.42 9.36
N GLY A 212 9.89 -23.48 8.61
CA GLY A 212 10.07 -24.82 9.15
C GLY A 212 10.11 -25.89 8.07
N SER A 213 10.06 -27.15 8.49
CA SER A 213 9.87 -28.30 7.59
C SER A 213 8.39 -28.55 7.33
N GLU A 214 8.01 -28.75 6.07
CA GLU A 214 6.65 -29.13 5.69
C GLU A 214 6.27 -30.53 6.20
N ALA A 215 7.25 -31.40 6.42
CA ALA A 215 7.03 -32.77 6.89
C ALA A 215 6.74 -32.85 8.40
N GLY A 216 6.92 -31.75 9.13
CA GLY A 216 6.84 -31.70 10.59
C GLY A 216 8.00 -32.44 11.27
N THR A 217 8.30 -32.06 12.51
CA THR A 217 9.15 -32.86 13.40
C THR A 217 8.27 -33.80 14.22
N PRO A 218 8.66 -35.07 14.43
CA PRO A 218 7.90 -35.97 15.29
C PRO A 218 7.85 -35.42 16.72
N ASP A 219 6.65 -35.29 17.29
CA ASP A 219 6.49 -34.95 18.69
C ASP A 219 6.89 -36.14 19.56
N LEU A 220 7.76 -35.89 20.55
CA LEU A 220 8.20 -36.88 21.52
C LEU A 220 7.44 -36.66 22.83
N GLU A 221 6.62 -37.64 23.20
CA GLU A 221 5.92 -37.66 24.49
C GLU A 221 6.68 -38.51 25.51
N ILE A 222 6.88 -37.98 26.73
CA ILE A 222 7.43 -38.77 27.84
C ILE A 222 6.29 -39.60 28.45
N VAL A 223 6.17 -40.85 28.00
CA VAL A 223 5.10 -41.77 28.46
C VAL A 223 5.33 -42.26 29.89
N LYS A 224 6.58 -42.47 30.30
CA LYS A 224 6.91 -42.99 31.63
C LYS A 224 8.29 -42.53 32.10
N LEU A 225 8.36 -42.05 33.34
CA LEU A 225 9.60 -41.76 34.05
C LEU A 225 9.73 -42.72 35.25
N ASP A 226 10.60 -43.71 35.17
CA ASP A 226 10.95 -44.55 36.33
C ASP A 226 12.12 -43.91 37.08
N VAL A 227 11.90 -43.55 38.35
CA VAL A 227 12.92 -43.00 39.25
C VAL A 227 13.28 -44.05 40.31
N PRO A 228 14.58 -44.30 40.57
CA PRO A 228 15.01 -45.24 41.60
C PRO A 228 14.65 -44.71 42.99
N ARG A 229 14.19 -45.60 43.88
CA ARG A 229 13.95 -45.27 45.30
C ARG A 229 15.30 -45.19 46.03
N THR A 230 15.61 -44.02 46.57
CA THR A 230 16.66 -43.84 47.60
C THR A 230 16.19 -44.31 48.96
#